data_AF-A0A3D5XSS7-F1
#
_entry.id   AF-A0A3D5XSS7-F1
#
_cell.length_a   1.000
_cell.length_b   1.000
_cell.length_c   1.000
_cell.angle_alpha   90.00
_cell.angle_beta   90.00
_cell.angle_gamma   90.00
#
_symmetry.space_group_name_H-M   'P 1'
#
loop_
_entity.id
_entity.type
_entity.pdbx_description
1 polymer ?
#
loop_
_entity_poly.entity_id
_entity_poly.type
_entity_poly.pdbx_seq_one_letter_code
_entity_poly.pdbx_strand_id
1 'polypeptide(L)' 'MLLDVTKKVGANDKIIFGTGDNLGITTMTSDAKFLRGAEAQGVKFESYVHKPVPLRRK' A
#
# COMPACT_ATOMS: atom_id res chain seq x y z
N MET A 1 4.42 8.14 9.71
CA MET A 1 5.36 7.66 8.67
C MET A 1 5.49 8.69 7.55
N LEU A 2 6.69 8.90 6.99
CA LEU A 2 6.92 9.85 5.90
C LEU A 2 7.00 9.10 4.56
N LEU A 3 5.84 8.79 3.98
CA LEU A 3 5.77 8.39 2.57
C LEU A 3 5.80 9.66 1.70
N ASP A 4 6.60 9.65 0.65
CA ASP A 4 6.63 10.70 -0.36
C ASP A 4 5.83 10.29 -1.59
N VAL A 5 5.14 11.27 -2.18
CA VAL A 5 4.29 11.04 -3.35
C VAL A 5 5.18 10.74 -4.55
N THR A 6 4.91 9.62 -5.21
CA THR A 6 5.61 9.18 -6.42
C THR A 6 4.62 8.54 -7.39
N LYS A 7 5.07 8.11 -8.57
CA LYS A 7 4.24 7.33 -9.51
C LYS A 7 3.74 6.00 -8.92
N LYS A 8 4.43 5.46 -7.91
CA LYS A 8 4.08 4.18 -7.24
C LYS A 8 3.42 4.37 -5.88
N VAL A 9 3.51 5.56 -5.29
CA VAL A 9 2.90 5.93 -4.01
C VAL A 9 2.05 7.18 -4.27
N GLY A 10 0.76 6.97 -4.51
CA GLY A 10 -0.17 8.05 -4.80
C GLY A 10 -0.44 8.94 -3.60
N ALA A 11 -1.01 10.11 -3.85
CA ALA A 11 -1.42 11.04 -2.79
C ALA A 11 -2.43 10.40 -1.83
N ASN A 12 -3.38 9.62 -2.36
CA ASN A 12 -4.36 8.91 -1.53
C ASN A 12 -3.74 7.79 -0.71
N ASP A 13 -2.74 7.08 -1.24
CA ASP A 13 -2.02 6.05 -0.48
C ASP A 13 -1.37 6.68 0.76
N LYS A 14 -0.67 7.80 0.58
CA LYS A 14 -0.06 8.53 1.70
C LYS A 14 -1.10 8.92 2.78
N ILE A 15 -2.29 9.37 2.38
CA ILE A 15 -3.34 9.75 3.32
C ILE A 15 -3.89 8.51 4.06
N ILE A 16 -4.25 7.45 3.33
CA ILE A 16 -4.87 6.25 3.91
C ILE A 16 -3.91 5.56 4.89
N PHE A 17 -2.69 5.25 4.44
CA PHE A 17 -1.70 4.55 5.26
C PHE A 17 -1.14 5.47 6.36
N GLY A 18 -0.92 6.76 6.07
CA GLY A 18 -0.50 7.72 7.08
C GLY A 18 -1.53 7.94 8.18
N THR A 19 -2.83 7.89 7.86
CA THR A 19 -3.90 7.97 8.87
C THR A 19 -3.92 6.73 9.74
N GLY A 20 -3.81 5.54 9.14
CA GLY A 20 -3.71 4.28 9.88
C GLY A 20 -2.55 4.27 10.86
N ASP A 21 -1.35 4.64 10.39
CA ASP A 21 -0.15 4.74 11.23
C ASP A 21 -0.32 5.73 12.39
N ASN A 22 -0.87 6.92 12.11
CA ASN A 22 -1.09 7.95 13.14
C ASN A 22 -2.09 7.51 14.21
N LEU A 23 -3.06 6.67 13.85
CA LEU A 23 -4.07 6.15 14.77
C LEU A 23 -3.67 4.81 15.41
N GLY A 24 -2.51 4.24 15.05
CA GLY A 24 -2.11 2.91 15.51
C GLY A 24 -2.99 1.77 14.98
N ILE A 25 -3.65 1.97 13.83
CA ILE A 25 -4.55 1.00 13.20
C ILE A 25 -3.77 0.16 12.19
N THR A 26 -3.93 -1.15 12.26
CA THR A 26 -3.40 -2.07 11.24
C THR A 26 -4.13 -1.85 9.91
N THR A 27 -3.38 -1.43 8.89
CA THR A 27 -3.88 -1.27 7.51
C THR A 27 -3.52 -2.49 6.68
N MET A 28 -4.43 -2.92 5.78
CA MET A 28 -4.19 -4.03 4.86
C MET A 28 -4.42 -3.58 3.42
N THR A 29 -3.62 -4.12 2.51
CA THR A 29 -3.75 -3.87 1.07
C THR A 29 -3.32 -5.06 0.23
N SER A 30 -3.90 -5.15 -0.97
CA SER A 30 -3.49 -6.06 -2.05
C SER A 30 -2.80 -5.32 -3.21
N ASP A 31 -2.47 -4.03 -3.05
CA ASP A 31 -1.77 -3.24 -4.08
C ASP A 31 -0.25 -3.49 -4.04
N ALA A 32 0.20 -4.40 -4.89
CA ALA A 32 1.62 -4.73 -5.02
C ALA A 32 2.49 -3.56 -5.56
N LYS A 33 1.93 -2.59 -6.28
CA LYS A 33 2.71 -1.46 -6.80
C LYS A 33 3.02 -0.48 -5.67
N PHE A 34 2.03 -0.20 -4.83
CA PHE A 34 2.21 0.61 -3.62
C PHE A 34 3.27 -0.01 -2.70
N LEU A 35 3.15 -1.31 -2.40
CA LEU A 35 4.10 -2.01 -1.52
C LEU A 35 5.56 -1.84 -1.97
N ARG A 36 5.82 -2.01 -3.28
CA ARG A 36 7.15 -1.81 -3.86
C ARG A 36 7.61 -0.35 -3.82
N GLY A 37 6.67 0.59 -3.97
CA GLY A 37 6.94 2.02 -3.89
C GLY A 37 7.32 2.45 -2.48
N ALA A 38 6.56 1.98 -1.49
CA ALA A 38 6.81 2.22 -0.08
C ALA A 38 8.12 1.57 0.39
N GLU A 39 8.40 0.32 -0.01
CA GLU A 39 9.66 -0.36 0.33
C GLU A 39 10.88 0.40 -0.18
N ALA A 40 10.80 0.97 -1.39
CA ALA A 40 11.86 1.82 -1.95
C ALA A 40 12.10 3.12 -1.16
N GLN A 41 11.14 3.53 -0.31
CA GLN A 41 11.24 4.66 0.61
C GLN A 41 11.61 4.21 2.05
N GLY A 42 11.93 2.93 2.25
CA GLY A 42 12.31 2.38 3.55
C GLY A 42 11.12 1.97 4.43
N VAL A 43 9.90 2.00 3.89
CA VAL A 43 8.68 1.62 4.59
C VAL A 43 8.32 0.17 4.25
N LYS A 44 8.21 -0.69 5.27
CA LYS A 44 7.75 -2.07 5.10
C LYS A 44 6.35 -2.24 5.67
N PHE A 45 5.45 -2.73 4.83
CA PHE A 45 4.09 -3.12 5.22
C PHE A 45 3.98 -4.63 5.31
N GLU A 46 3.19 -5.12 6.26
CA GLU A 46 2.68 -6.48 6.21
C GLU A 46 1.63 -6.57 5.11
N SER A 47 1.73 -7.58 4.24
CA SER A 47 0.86 -7.71 3.08
C SER A 47 0.31 -9.11 2.94
N TYR A 48 -0.95 -9.18 2.53
CA TYR A 48 -1.59 -10.43 2.17
C TYR A 48 -1.77 -10.47 0.66
N VAL A 49 -0.84 -11.13 -0.03
CA VAL A 49 -0.85 -11.26 -1.48
C VAL A 49 -1.52 -12.59 -1.84
N HIS A 50 -2.69 -12.53 -2.46
CA HIS A 50 -3.33 -13.71 -3.02
C HIS A 50 -2.73 -14.04 -4.40
N LYS A 51 -2.82 -15.31 -4.81
CA LYS A 51 -2.39 -15.72 -6.17
C LYS A 51 -3.21 -14.96 -7.23
N PRO A 52 -2.61 -14.51 -8.35
CA PRO A 52 -3.35 -13.93 -9.44
C PRO A 52 -4.43 -14.89 -9.94
N VAL A 53 -5.63 -14.38 -10.19
CA VAL A 53 -6.74 -15.15 -10.77
C VAL A 53 -7.21 -14.47 -12.06
N PRO A 54 -7.63 -15.23 -13.08
CA PRO A 54 -8.18 -14.65 -14.29
C PRO A 54 -9.45 -13.85 -13.96
N LEU A 55 -9.63 -12.70 -14.61
CA LEU A 55 -10.87 -11.95 -14.55
C LEU A 55 -11.95 -12.76 -15.29
N ARG A 56 -12.90 -13.34 -14.55
CA ARG A 56 -14.02 -14.08 -15.15
C ARG A 56 -15.10 -13.08 -15.54
N ARG A 57 -15.62 -13.19 -16.77
CA ARG A 57 -16.75 -12.38 -17.23
C ARG A 57 -17.99 -12.74 -16.39
N LYS A 58 -18.71 -11.73 -15.90
CA LYS A 58 -19.90 -11.90 -15.06
C LYS A 58 -21.09 -12.38 -15.89
#